data_AF-A0A948RLJ5-F1
#
_entry.id   AF-A0A948RLJ5-F1
#
_cell.length_a   1.000
_cell.length_b   1.000
_cell.length_c   1.000
_cell.angle_alpha   90.00
_cell.angle_beta   90.00
_cell.angle_gamma   90.00
#
_symmetry.space_group_name_H-M   'P 1'
#
loop_
_entity.id
_entity.type
_entity.pdbx_description
1 polymer ?
#
loop_
_entity_poly.entity_id
_entity_poly.type
_entity_poly.pdbx_seq_one_letter_code
_entity_poly.pdbx_strand_id
1 'polypeptide(L)'
;MKPKHWLVFILLGAVWSSSFLWIKIALQEIGPFTLVGFRVFFGLVATLAIAAFARSQWPRERATWLMLMLLGITNTAVPFVLISWGEIYIDLAVESRRI
;
A
#
# COMPACT_ATOMS: atom_id res chain seq x y z
N MET A 1 3.11 -15.29 29.10
CA MET A 1 3.55 -14.29 28.10
C MET A 1 3.80 -12.97 28.81
N LYS A 2 4.97 -12.33 28.64
CA LYS A 2 5.33 -11.11 29.39
C LYS A 2 4.41 -9.92 28.99
N PRO A 3 3.99 -9.04 29.92
CA PRO A 3 3.05 -7.92 29.64
C PRO A 3 3.58 -6.93 28.58
N LYS A 4 4.90 -6.86 28.38
CA LYS A 4 5.52 -6.10 27.29
C LYS A 4 5.03 -6.54 25.90
N HIS A 5 4.73 -7.81 25.68
CA HIS A 5 4.24 -8.28 24.37
C HIS A 5 2.82 -7.79 24.08
N TRP A 6 1.97 -7.70 25.11
CA TRP A 6 0.62 -7.13 24.97
C TRP A 6 0.65 -5.65 24.64
N LEU A 7 1.55 -4.89 25.26
CA LEU A 7 1.70 -3.45 24.96
C LEU A 7 2.14 -3.24 23.51
N VAL A 8 3.12 -4.02 23.03
CA VAL A 8 3.56 -3.98 21.62
C VAL A 8 2.42 -4.38 20.69
N PHE A 9 1.63 -5.39 21.05
CA PHE A 9 0.49 -5.84 20.25
C PHE A 9 -0.60 -4.77 20.12
N ILE A 10 -0.94 -4.09 21.22
CA ILE A 10 -1.92 -3.00 21.24
C ILE A 10 -1.40 -1.79 20.45
N LEU A 11 -0.15 -1.39 20.65
CA LEU A 11 0.46 -0.28 19.91
C LEU A 11 0.52 -0.58 18.41
N LEU A 12 0.92 -1.80 18.04
CA LEU A 12 0.94 -2.24 16.66
C LEU A 12 -0.47 -2.17 16.06
N GLY A 13 -1.48 -2.70 16.75
CA GLY A 13 -2.87 -2.64 16.33
C GLY A 13 -3.43 -1.23 16.20
N ALA A 14 -3.04 -0.33 17.11
CA ALA A 14 -3.43 1.08 17.09
C ALA A 14 -2.81 1.84 15.90
N VAL A 15 -1.51 1.64 15.64
CA VAL A 15 -0.81 2.25 14.50
C VAL A 15 -1.40 1.75 13.17
N TRP A 16 -1.66 0.44 13.08
CA TRP A 16 -2.26 -0.16 11.90
C TRP A 16 -3.70 0.33 11.66
N SER A 17 -4.53 0.37 12.71
CA SER A 17 -5.92 0.82 12.61
C SER A 17 -6.05 2.33 12.37
N SER A 18 -5.20 3.15 12.97
CA SER A 18 -5.21 4.61 12.75
C SER A 18 -4.95 4.95 11.29
N SER A 19 -4.08 4.19 10.62
CA SER A 19 -3.78 4.38 9.19
C SER A 19 -5.04 4.26 8.31
N PHE A 20 -6.00 3.39 8.65
CA PHE A 20 -7.27 3.27 7.93
C PHE A 20 -8.18 4.49 8.06
N LEU A 21 -8.12 5.18 9.21
CA LEU A 21 -8.87 6.40 9.45
C LEU A 21 -8.36 7.54 8.54
N TRP A 22 -7.03 7.69 8.47
CA TRP A 22 -6.38 8.65 7.58
C TRP A 22 -6.63 8.35 6.09
N ILE A 23 -6.66 7.07 5.70
CA ILE A 23 -7.00 6.64 4.34
C ILE A 23 -8.41 7.07 3.94
N LYS A 24 -9.40 6.92 4.84
CA LYS A 24 -10.78 7.29 4.57
C LYS A 24 -10.94 8.81 4.39
N ILE A 25 -10.23 9.60 5.21
CA ILE A 25 -10.21 11.06 5.09
C ILE A 25 -9.52 11.48 3.79
N ALA A 26 -8.36 10.90 3.47
CA ALA A 26 -7.63 11.20 2.25
C ALA A 26 -8.40 10.80 0.98
N LEU A 27 -9.12 9.68 0.99
CA LEU A 27 -9.99 9.27 -0.12
C LEU A 27 -11.04 10.32 -0.48
N GLN A 28 -11.60 11.01 0.52
CA GLN A 28 -12.63 12.03 0.32
C GLN A 28 -12.08 13.33 -0.29
N GLU A 29 -10.80 13.61 -0.08
CA GLU A 29 -10.16 14.88 -0.49
C GLU A 29 -9.40 14.79 -1.82
N ILE A 30 -8.70 13.68 -2.08
CA ILE A 30 -7.74 13.55 -3.20
C ILE A 30 -8.03 12.39 -4.17
N GLY A 31 -9.07 11.59 -3.90
CA GLY A 31 -9.47 10.46 -4.74
C GLY A 31 -8.56 9.23 -4.63
N PRO A 32 -9.04 8.06 -5.12
CA PRO A 32 -8.40 6.77 -4.88
C PRO A 32 -7.01 6.68 -5.50
N PHE A 33 -6.85 7.07 -6.78
CA PHE A 33 -5.57 6.97 -7.51
C PHE A 33 -4.44 7.79 -6.87
N THR A 34 -4.74 9.01 -6.43
CA THR A 34 -3.76 9.89 -5.78
C THR A 34 -3.28 9.30 -4.45
N LEU A 35 -4.19 8.70 -3.69
CA LEU A 35 -3.84 8.04 -2.44
C LEU A 35 -2.93 6.82 -2.66
N VAL A 36 -3.19 6.03 -3.71
CA VAL A 36 -2.30 4.94 -4.12
C VAL A 36 -0.90 5.47 -4.45
N GLY A 37 -0.86 6.54 -5.25
CA GLY A 37 0.38 7.21 -5.66
C GLY A 37 1.22 7.64 -4.47
N PHE A 38 0.61 8.30 -3.49
CA PHE A 38 1.28 8.66 -2.24
C PHE A 38 1.78 7.45 -1.47
N ARG A 39 0.99 6.37 -1.38
CA ARG A 39 1.40 5.14 -0.68
C ARG A 39 2.63 4.51 -1.31
N VAL A 40 2.64 4.40 -2.64
CA VAL A 40 3.77 3.85 -3.39
C VAL A 40 4.97 4.78 -3.28
N PHE A 41 4.77 6.09 -3.32
CA PHE A 41 5.82 7.10 -3.15
C PHE A 41 6.48 7.02 -1.77
N PHE A 42 5.70 7.01 -0.69
CA PHE A 42 6.25 6.87 0.66
C PHE A 42 6.92 5.51 0.87
N GLY A 43 6.36 4.44 0.30
CA GLY A 43 6.99 3.12 0.30
C GLY A 43 8.35 3.12 -0.41
N LEU A 44 8.45 3.78 -1.56
CA LEU A 44 9.69 3.96 -2.31
C LEU A 44 10.71 4.76 -1.49
N VAL A 45 10.32 5.93 -0.97
CA VAL A 45 11.19 6.79 -0.17
C VAL A 45 11.70 6.07 1.08
N ALA A 46 10.82 5.39 1.82
CA ALA A 46 11.21 4.63 3.01
C ALA A 46 12.16 3.49 2.65
N THR A 47 11.89 2.75 1.57
CA THR A 47 12.76 1.64 1.13
C THR A 47 14.13 2.15 0.69
N LEU A 48 14.18 3.27 -0.05
CA LEU A 48 15.43 3.91 -0.46
C LEU A 48 16.21 4.47 0.74
N ALA A 49 15.53 5.09 1.70
CA ALA A 49 16.14 5.57 2.94
C ALA A 49 16.74 4.41 3.73
N ILE A 50 16.01 3.30 3.92
CA ILE A 50 16.51 2.11 4.59
C ILE A 50 17.69 1.51 3.83
N ALA A 51 17.63 1.41 2.49
CA ALA A 51 18.72 0.90 1.67
C ALA A 51 20.00 1.76 1.79
N ALA A 52 19.84 3.08 1.83
CA ALA A 52 20.93 4.03 2.04
C ALA A 52 21.54 3.91 3.46
N PHE A 53 20.70 3.82 4.50
CA PHE A 53 21.14 3.64 5.88
C PHE A 53 21.81 2.28 6.12
N ALA A 54 21.28 1.21 5.52
CA ALA A 54 21.83 -0.13 5.64
C ALA A 54 23.13 -0.32 4.85
N ARG A 55 23.57 0.66 4.05
CA ARG A 55 24.66 0.53 3.06
C ARG A 55 24.53 -0.76 2.24
N SER A 56 23.30 -1.14 1.94
CA SER A 56 23.02 -2.42 1.31
C SER A 56 23.65 -2.43 -0.08
N GLN A 57 24.31 -3.54 -0.40
CA GLN A 57 24.91 -3.71 -1.72
C GLN A 57 23.77 -3.82 -2.72
N TRP A 58 23.73 -2.88 -3.66
CA TRP A 58 22.68 -2.89 -4.68
C TRP A 58 22.75 -4.21 -5.45
N PRO A 59 21.61 -4.90 -5.65
CA PRO A 59 21.62 -6.17 -6.35
C PRO A 59 22.20 -5.96 -7.75
N ARG A 60 23.35 -6.62 -8.02
CA ARG A 60 24.04 -6.54 -9.32
C ARG A 60 23.40 -7.45 -10.36
N GLU A 61 22.64 -8.45 -9.93
CA GLU A 61 21.96 -9.38 -10.82
C GLU A 61 20.60 -8.84 -11.29
N ARG A 62 20.38 -8.90 -12.60
CA ARG A 62 19.09 -8.57 -13.22
C ARG A 62 17.95 -9.49 -12.74
N ALA A 63 18.27 -10.72 -12.36
CA ALA A 63 17.31 -11.67 -11.80
C ALA A 63 16.70 -11.17 -10.47
N THR A 64 17.51 -10.58 -9.59
CA THR A 64 17.04 -10.01 -8.33
C THR A 64 16.13 -8.80 -8.57
N TRP A 65 16.46 -7.95 -9.55
CA TRP A 65 15.60 -6.84 -9.96
C TRP A 65 14.25 -7.31 -10.52
N LEU A 66 14.24 -8.38 -11.31
CA LEU A 66 13.01 -9.00 -11.81
C LEU A 66 12.16 -9.56 -10.67
N MET A 67 12.76 -10.23 -9.68
CA MET A 67 12.06 -10.70 -8.48
C MET A 67 11.47 -9.55 -7.65
N LEU A 68 12.22 -8.45 -7.49
CA LEU A 68 11.74 -7.25 -6.79
C LEU A 68 10.57 -6.58 -7.55
N MET A 69 10.64 -6.49 -8.87
CA MET A 69 9.53 -6.02 -9.70
C MET A 69 8.30 -6.93 -9.57
N LEU A 70 8.49 -8.25 -9.67
CA LEU A 70 7.39 -9.21 -9.52
C LEU A 70 6.73 -9.12 -8.13
N LEU A 71 7.52 -8.93 -7.08
CA LEU A 71 7.01 -8.68 -5.74
C LEU A 71 6.18 -7.40 -5.67
N GLY A 72 6.68 -6.28 -6.20
CA GLY A 72 5.94 -5.02 -6.22
C GLY A 72 4.64 -5.11 -7.01
N ILE A 73 4.67 -5.76 -8.18
CA ILE A 73 3.50 -5.97 -9.02
C ILE A 73 2.47 -6.83 -8.29
N THR A 74 2.88 -7.98 -7.76
CA THR A 74 1.96 -8.93 -7.12
C THR A 74 1.37 -8.37 -5.83
N ASN A 75 2.19 -7.65 -5.03
CA ASN A 75 1.77 -7.19 -3.71
C ASN A 75 1.00 -5.87 -3.76
N THR A 76 1.24 -5.03 -4.76
CA THR A 76 0.64 -3.68 -4.84
C THR A 76 -0.14 -3.46 -6.12
N ALA A 77 0.48 -3.68 -7.29
CA ALA A 77 -0.17 -3.33 -8.57
C ALA A 77 -1.40 -4.20 -8.87
N VAL A 78 -1.29 -5.53 -8.70
CA VAL A 78 -2.40 -6.46 -8.91
C VAL A 78 -3.60 -6.13 -8.01
N PRO A 79 -3.46 -6.03 -6.68
CA PRO A 79 -4.61 -5.72 -5.83
C PRO A 79 -5.18 -4.33 -6.12
N PHE A 80 -4.34 -3.31 -6.38
CA PHE A 80 -4.88 -1.98 -6.71
C PHE A 80 -5.63 -1.93 -8.02
N VAL A 81 -5.12 -2.59 -9.07
CA VAL A 81 -5.81 -2.69 -10.35
C VAL A 81 -7.12 -3.46 -10.17
N LEU A 82 -7.11 -4.57 -9.43
CA LEU A 82 -8.29 -5.39 -9.21
C LEU A 82 -9.37 -4.64 -8.41
N ILE A 83 -8.98 -3.85 -7.40
CA ILE A 83 -9.88 -2.99 -6.63
C ILE A 83 -10.46 -1.89 -7.51
N SER A 84 -9.62 -1.18 -8.28
CA SER A 84 -10.06 -0.09 -9.16
C SER A 84 -11.01 -0.63 -10.26
N TRP A 85 -10.75 -1.83 -10.77
CA TRP A 85 -11.63 -2.50 -11.72
C TRP A 85 -12.97 -2.87 -11.06
N GLY A 86 -12.94 -3.36 -9.82
CA GLY A 86 -14.15 -3.59 -9.02
C GLY A 86 -15.00 -2.33 -8.84
N GLU A 87 -14.37 -1.18 -8.55
CA GLU A 87 -15.07 0.11 -8.43
C GLU A 87 -15.77 0.50 -9.74
N ILE A 88 -15.10 0.36 -10.90
CA ILE A 88 -15.70 0.67 -12.21
C ILE A 88 -16.95 -0.19 -12.47
N TYR A 89 -16.92 -1.49 -12.15
CA TYR A 89 -18.10 -2.34 -12.34
C TYR A 89 -19.24 -2.03 -11.38
N ILE A 90 -18.92 -1.61 -10.15
CA ILE A 90 -19.94 -1.23 -9.16
C ILE A 90 -20.59 0.10 -9.57
N ASP A 91 -19.82 1.08 -10.03
CA ASP A 91 -20.36 2.36 -10.54
C ASP A 91 -21.22 2.14 -11.80
N LEU A 92 -20.77 1.30 -12.74
CA LEU A 92 -21.56 0.96 -13.94
C LEU A 92 -22.87 0.24 -13.60
N ALA A 93 -22.89 -0.60 -12.56
CA ALA A 93 -24.08 -1.32 -12.10
C ALA A 93 -25.08 -0.42 -11.34
N VAL A 94 -24.61 0.67 -10.74
CA VAL A 94 -25.47 1.67 -10.08
C VAL A 94 -26.04 2.66 -11.09
N GLU A 95 -25.26 3.06 -12.10
CA GLU A 95 -25.69 4.00 -13.15
C GLU A 95 -26.71 3.36 -14.12
N SER A 96 -26.57 2.08 -14.49
CA SER A 96 -27.54 1.44 -15.40
C SER A 96 -28.93 1.21 -14.78
N ARG A 97 -29.04 1.29 -13.45
CA ARG A 97 -30.31 1.17 -12.73
C ARG A 97 -31.07 2.50 -12.60
N ARG A 98 -30.48 3.62 -13.06
CA ARG A 98 -31.10 4.95 -13.09
C ARG A 98 -31.80 5.30 -14.41
N ILE A 99 -31.77 4.41 -15.40
CA ILE A 99 -32.38 4.59 -16.73
C ILE A 99 -33.63 3.73 -16.87
#